data_AF-A0A3L8SKB8-F1
#
_entry.id   AF-A0A3L8SKB8-F1
#
_cell.length_a   1.000
_cell.length_b   1.000
_cell.length_c   1.000
_cell.angle_alpha   90.00
_cell.angle_beta   90.00
_cell.angle_gamma   90.00
#
_symmetry.space_group_name_H-M   'P 1'
#
loop_
_entity.id
_entity.type
_entity.pdbx_description
1 polymer ?
#
loop_
_entity_poly.entity_id
_entity_poly.type
_entity_poly.pdbx_seq_one_letter_code
_entity_poly.pdbx_strand_id
1 'polypeptide(L)'
;MTLEEAKQSCQDAGAEIARVGQLYSAWKFAGLDRCSAGWLADGSVRYPIVTPRANCGPAEPGVRSFGFPRKGRFGVFCYRER
;
A
#
# COMPACT_ATOMS: atom_id res chain seq x y z
N MET A 1 -8.23 5.23 -7.65
CA MET A 1 -7.23 5.88 -8.52
C MET A 1 -6.58 4.83 -9.40
N THR A 2 -6.22 5.14 -10.65
CA THR A 2 -5.25 4.38 -11.46
C THR A 2 -3.82 4.56 -10.90
N LEU A 3 -2.82 3.83 -11.40
CA LEU A 3 -1.43 4.01 -10.96
C LEU A 3 -0.92 5.43 -11.21
N GLU A 4 -1.23 6.02 -12.36
CA GLU A 4 -0.78 7.39 -12.69
C GLU A 4 -1.51 8.43 -11.83
N GLU A 5 -2.83 8.29 -11.62
CA GLU A 5 -3.58 9.13 -10.67
C GLU A 5 -3.01 9.02 -9.24
N ALA A 6 -2.61 7.82 -8.83
CA ALA A 6 -2.03 7.56 -7.51
C ALA A 6 -0.65 8.22 -7.33
N LYS A 7 0.22 8.17 -8.35
CA LYS A 7 1.50 8.89 -8.35
C LYS A 7 1.28 10.39 -8.21
N GLN A 8 0.40 10.97 -9.02
CA GLN A 8 0.08 12.39 -8.97
C GLN A 8 -0.49 12.79 -7.61
N SER A 9 -1.40 12.00 -7.04
CA SER A 9 -1.99 12.28 -5.72
C SER A 9 -0.94 12.37 -4.61
N CYS A 10 0.10 11.54 -4.64
CA CYS A 10 1.21 11.66 -3.67
C CYS A 10 2.04 12.92 -3.91
N GLN A 11 2.34 13.24 -5.17
CA GLN A 11 3.12 14.42 -5.54
C GLN A 11 2.42 15.72 -5.14
N ASP A 12 1.11 15.80 -5.34
CA ASP A 12 0.28 16.95 -4.92
C ASP A 12 0.33 17.17 -3.41
N ALA A 13 0.58 16.11 -2.62
CA ALA A 13 0.75 16.15 -1.18
C ALA A 13 2.22 16.35 -0.72
N GLY A 14 3.14 16.64 -1.65
CA GLY A 14 4.57 16.79 -1.37
C GLY A 14 5.24 15.48 -0.94
N ALA A 15 4.77 14.35 -1.48
CA ALA A 15 5.26 13.01 -1.18
C ALA A 15 5.49 12.22 -2.48
N GLU A 16 6.08 11.03 -2.36
CA GLU A 16 6.23 10.09 -3.48
C GLU A 16 5.36 8.86 -3.25
N ILE A 17 4.98 8.17 -4.32
CA ILE A 17 4.33 6.85 -4.17
C ILE A 17 5.30 5.89 -3.47
N ALA A 18 4.81 5.18 -2.45
CA ALA A 18 5.65 4.34 -1.62
C ALA A 18 6.21 3.14 -2.41
N ARG A 19 7.48 2.82 -2.16
CA ARG A 19 8.11 1.57 -2.57
C ARG A 19 7.64 0.43 -1.68
N VAL A 20 7.76 -0.80 -2.18
CA VAL A 20 7.42 -2.02 -1.42
C VAL A 20 8.14 -2.09 -0.08
N GLY A 21 9.44 -1.78 -0.06
CA GLY A 21 10.25 -1.80 1.16
C GLY A 21 9.78 -0.77 2.20
N GLN A 22 9.31 0.40 1.77
CA GLN A 22 8.78 1.43 2.67
C GLN A 22 7.45 0.97 3.28
N LEU A 23 6.54 0.38 2.49
CA LEU A 23 5.30 -0.20 3.04
C LEU A 23 5.60 -1.32 4.04
N TYR A 24 6.53 -2.22 3.70
CA TYR A 24 6.90 -3.32 4.58
C TYR A 24 7.54 -2.82 5.89
N SER A 25 8.41 -1.82 5.80
CA SER A 25 9.02 -1.19 6.98
C SER A 25 7.98 -0.52 7.87
N ALA A 26 7.03 0.22 7.28
CA ALA A 26 5.93 0.84 8.02
C ALA A 26 5.04 -0.20 8.72
N TRP A 27 4.71 -1.31 8.04
CA TRP A 27 4.00 -2.43 8.65
C TRP A 27 4.79 -3.06 9.80
N LYS A 28 6.07 -3.38 9.56
CA LYS A 28 6.89 -4.17 10.48
C LYS A 28 7.31 -3.38 11.73
N PHE A 29 7.66 -2.11 11.56
CA PHE A 29 8.30 -1.30 12.61
C PHE A 29 7.41 -0.18 13.15
N ALA A 30 6.45 0.31 12.35
CA ALA A 30 5.53 1.36 12.76
C ALA A 30 4.10 0.86 13.00
N GLY A 31 3.84 -0.45 12.84
CA GLY A 31 2.52 -1.05 13.10
C GLY A 31 1.45 -0.62 12.09
N LEU A 32 1.82 -0.26 10.86
CA LEU A 32 0.84 0.13 9.85
C LEU A 32 -0.12 -1.02 9.52
N ASP A 33 -1.40 -0.81 9.86
CA ASP A 33 -2.49 -1.77 9.65
C ASP A 33 -3.63 -1.11 8.86
N ARG A 34 -3.81 -1.55 7.61
CA ARG A 34 -4.80 -1.00 6.67
C ARG A 34 -5.40 -2.13 5.83
N CYS A 35 -6.70 -2.40 6.03
CA CYS A 35 -7.48 -3.34 5.23
C CYS A 35 -8.04 -2.67 3.95
N SER A 36 -7.17 -1.96 3.23
CA SER A 36 -7.54 -1.26 2.00
C SER A 36 -6.36 -1.31 1.05
N ALA A 37 -6.60 -1.85 -0.14
CA ALA A 37 -5.60 -2.00 -1.18
C ALA A 37 -5.14 -0.66 -1.73
N GLY A 38 -3.83 -0.48 -1.88
CA GLY A 38 -3.23 0.72 -2.44
C GLY A 38 -2.12 0.42 -3.43
N TRP A 39 -1.96 1.30 -4.41
CA TRP A 39 -0.85 1.27 -5.35
C TRP A 39 0.49 1.52 -4.67
N LEU A 40 1.52 0.88 -5.22
CA LEU A 40 2.93 1.09 -4.92
C LEU A 40 3.72 1.42 -6.19
N ALA A 41 4.95 1.92 -6.01
CA ALA A 41 5.81 2.38 -7.09
C ALA A 41 6.12 1.31 -8.16
N ASP A 42 6.12 0.02 -7.79
CA ASP A 42 6.34 -1.11 -8.72
C ASP A 42 5.09 -1.48 -9.54
N GLY A 43 3.99 -0.74 -9.39
CA GLY A 43 2.71 -1.02 -10.03
C GLY A 43 1.95 -2.19 -9.41
N SER A 44 2.41 -2.73 -8.28
CA SER A 44 1.65 -3.69 -7.50
C SER A 44 0.59 -2.99 -6.65
N VAL A 45 -0.45 -3.75 -6.29
CA VAL A 45 -1.48 -3.31 -5.34
C VAL A 45 -1.37 -4.18 -4.10
N ARG A 46 -1.12 -3.55 -2.95
CA ARG A 46 -0.87 -4.26 -1.69
C ARG A 46 -1.65 -3.65 -0.53
N TYR A 47 -1.75 -4.37 0.58
CA TYR A 47 -2.28 -3.85 1.83
C TYR A 47 -1.63 -4.56 3.04
N PRO A 48 -1.24 -3.83 4.10
CA PRO A 48 -0.63 -4.41 5.30
C PRO A 48 -1.66 -4.72 6.40
N ILE A 49 -1.56 -5.88 7.04
CA ILE A 49 -2.38 -6.27 8.21
C ILE A 49 -1.45 -6.64 9.37
N VAL A 50 -1.60 -5.97 10.51
CA VAL A 50 -0.88 -6.31 11.76
C VAL A 50 -1.76 -7.19 12.64
N THR A 51 -3.04 -6.82 12.79
CA THR A 51 -4.04 -7.57 13.56
C THR A 51 -5.03 -8.23 12.60
N PRO A 52 -4.93 -9.56 12.36
CA PRO A 52 -5.82 -10.29 11.47
C PRO A 52 -7.28 -10.16 11.90
N ARG A 53 -8.18 -10.03 10.91
CA ARG A 53 -9.62 -9.85 11.14
C ARG A 53 -10.42 -10.29 9.93
N ALA A 54 -11.70 -10.61 10.17
CA ALA A 54 -12.63 -11.04 9.13
C ALA A 54 -12.63 -10.08 7.94
N ASN A 55 -12.74 -10.63 6.72
CA ASN A 55 -12.77 -9.92 5.44
C ASN A 55 -11.47 -9.18 5.04
N CYS A 56 -10.39 -9.32 5.81
CA CYS A 56 -9.09 -8.68 5.55
C CYS A 56 -7.99 -9.67 5.16
N GLY A 57 -8.38 -10.85 4.69
CA GLY A 57 -7.46 -11.92 4.29
C GLY A 57 -7.36 -13.04 5.33
N PRO A 58 -6.28 -13.84 5.26
CA PRO A 58 -6.02 -14.96 6.17
C PRO A 58 -5.86 -14.55 7.65
N ALA A 59 -5.84 -15.54 8.54
CA ALA A 59 -5.77 -15.35 9.98
C ALA A 59 -4.35 -14.98 10.51
N GLU A 60 -3.41 -14.72 9.61
CA GLU A 60 -2.03 -14.34 9.94
C GLU A 60 -1.72 -12.89 9.57
N PRO A 61 -0.80 -12.21 10.29
CA PRO A 61 -0.29 -10.89 9.90
C PRO A 61 0.50 -10.92 8.58
N GLY A 62 0.58 -9.76 7.92
CA GLY A 62 1.51 -9.56 6.82
C GLY A 62 1.04 -8.56 5.76
N VAL A 63 1.95 -8.28 4.82
CA VAL A 63 1.66 -7.49 3.63
C VAL A 63 1.11 -8.40 2.55
N ARG A 64 -0.14 -8.16 2.14
CA ARG A 64 -0.83 -8.94 1.12
C ARG A 64 -0.72 -8.24 -0.22
N SER A 65 -0.53 -9.01 -1.29
CA SER A 65 -0.45 -8.50 -2.65
C SER A 65 -1.55 -9.11 -3.48
N PHE A 66 -2.12 -8.28 -4.33
CA PHE A 66 -3.09 -8.70 -5.33
C PHE A 66 -2.42 -9.15 -6.65
N GLY A 67 -1.09 -9.22 -6.70
CA GLY A 67 -0.30 -9.62 -7.88
C GLY A 67 -0.03 -8.47 -8.86
N PHE A 68 0.66 -8.79 -9.96
CA PHE A 68 0.98 -7.87 -11.06
C PHE A 68 0.83 -8.60 -12.42
N PRO A 69 0.36 -7.94 -13.49
CA PRO A 69 -0.14 -6.56 -13.55
C PRO A 69 -1.56 -6.42 -12.99
N ARG A 70 -1.85 -5.28 -12.36
CA ARG A 70 -3.19 -4.92 -11.90
C ARG A 70 -3.74 -3.78 -12.75
N LYS A 71 -5.04 -3.85 -13.04
CA LYS A 71 -5.84 -2.75 -13.59
C LYS A 71 -7.02 -2.52 -12.63
N GLY A 72 -7.41 -1.27 -12.40
CA GLY A 72 -8.53 -0.94 -11.52
C GLY A 72 -8.34 0.37 -10.76
N ARG A 73 -9.30 0.67 -9.87
CA ARG A 73 -9.25 1.84 -8.99
C ARG A 73 -8.96 1.38 -7.56
N PHE A 74 -7.83 1.83 -7.01
CA PHE A 74 -7.41 1.53 -5.64
C PHE A 74 -7.01 2.82 -4.90
N GLY A 75 -6.69 2.70 -3.62
CA GLY A 75 -6.01 3.77 -2.88
C GLY A 75 -4.54 3.90 -3.30
N VAL A 76 -3.77 4.65 -2.51
CA VAL A 76 -2.31 4.76 -2.68
C VAL A 76 -1.65 4.81 -1.31
N PHE A 77 -0.46 4.25 -1.19
CA PHE A 77 0.42 4.53 -0.06
C PHE A 77 1.46 5.56 -0.53
N CYS A 78 1.53 6.70 0.15
CA CYS A 78 2.55 7.71 -0.10
C CYS A 78 3.64 7.65 0.97
N TYR A 79 4.84 8.05 0.61
CA TYR A 79 5.99 8.16 1.49
C TYR A 79 6.62 9.53 1.37
N ARG A 80 6.98 10.13 2.50
CA ARG A 80 7.71 11.40 2.58
C ARG A 80 8.89 11.21 3.52
N GLU A 81 10.07 11.61 3.08
CA GLU A 81 11.24 11.69 3.95
C GLU A 81 11.01 12.75 5.02
N ARG A 82 11.59 12.53 6.20
CA ARG A 82 11.39 13.39 7.36
C ARG A 82 12.24 14.65 7.29
#